data_AF-A0A924BMW3-F1
#
_entry.id   AF-A0A924BMW3-F1
#
_cell.length_a   1.000
_cell.length_b   1.000
_cell.length_c   1.000
_cell.angle_alpha   90.00
_cell.angle_beta   90.00
_cell.angle_gamma   90.00
#
_symmetry.space_group_name_H-M   'P 1'
#
loop_
_entity.id
_entity.type
_entity.pdbx_description
1 polymer ?
#
loop_
_entity_poly.entity_id
_entity_poly.type
_entity_poly.pdbx_seq_one_letter_code
_entity_poly.pdbx_strand_id
1 'polypeptide(L)'
;MKTYDPRVKAALEYGPLLLFLLSYWYVKDRSFVIAGQTYSGFIVVTAAFVLVFVLSILALWRLTGRLSPMQIVTLVVVLFMGGLSVWFNDEHFFKMKPTLIYAFFAGALGVGLLQGKSYLRLVMEDTLPLQPEGWMILTRRIAVFFVLLAVTNEVVWRNFSTESWVWFKAVGLTLAMFLFLLTQARILTRYGIETPEEKP
;
A
#
# COMPACT_ATOMS: atom_id res chain seq x y z
N MET A 1 -11.69 4.21 28.75
CA MET A 1 -11.10 4.65 27.47
C MET A 1 -10.22 5.85 27.77
N LYS A 2 -8.89 5.79 27.59
CA LYS A 2 -8.05 6.97 27.80
C LYS A 2 -8.37 7.97 26.69
N THR A 3 -8.92 9.12 27.06
CA THR A 3 -9.23 10.26 26.19
C THR A 3 -7.91 10.92 25.82
N TYR A 4 -7.41 10.62 24.62
CA TYR A 4 -6.21 11.26 24.08
C TYR A 4 -6.61 12.52 23.31
N ASP A 5 -5.74 13.53 23.33
CA ASP A 5 -5.92 14.74 22.54
C ASP A 5 -5.93 14.37 21.04
N PRO A 6 -7.00 14.68 20.29
CA PRO A 6 -7.08 14.45 18.85
C PRO A 6 -5.89 15.00 18.06
N ARG A 7 -5.26 16.08 18.57
CA ARG A 7 -4.08 16.70 17.95
C ARG A 7 -2.85 15.82 18.03
N VAL A 8 -2.65 15.10 19.14
CA VAL A 8 -1.51 14.18 19.30
C VAL A 8 -1.65 12.99 18.36
N LYS A 9 -2.88 12.46 18.22
CA LYS A 9 -3.17 11.40 17.26
C LYS A 9 -2.89 11.85 15.82
N ALA A 10 -3.41 13.02 15.43
CA ALA A 10 -3.17 13.58 14.11
C ALA A 10 -1.67 13.84 13.85
N ALA A 11 -0.94 14.36 14.85
CA ALA A 11 0.50 14.57 14.75
C ALA A 11 1.28 13.26 14.54
N LEU A 12 0.89 12.17 15.19
CA LEU A 12 1.54 10.86 15.00
C LEU A 12 1.17 10.21 13.67
N GLU A 13 -0.04 10.43 13.16
CA GLU A 13 -0.49 9.86 11.88
C GLU A 13 0.08 10.61 10.66
N TYR A 14 0.06 11.95 10.70
CA TYR A 14 0.49 12.79 9.56
C TYR A 14 1.90 13.36 9.72
N GLY A 15 2.43 13.45 10.94
CA GLY A 15 3.74 14.02 11.23
C GLY A 15 4.88 13.35 10.47
N PRO A 16 4.99 12.00 10.45
CA PRO A 16 6.03 11.32 9.66
C PRO A 16 5.99 11.69 8.17
N LEU A 17 4.78 11.77 7.60
CA LEU A 17 4.59 12.11 6.19
C LEU A 17 5.02 13.56 5.90
N LEU A 18 4.64 14.50 6.77
CA LEU A 18 5.05 15.90 6.65
C LEU A 18 6.57 16.05 6.81
N LEU A 19 7.17 15.38 7.79
CA LEU A 19 8.62 15.37 7.99
C LEU A 19 9.35 14.78 6.79
N PHE A 20 8.83 13.70 6.20
CA PHE A 20 9.36 13.14 4.97
C PHE A 20 9.32 14.14 3.82
N LEU A 21 8.18 14.80 3.60
CA LEU A 21 8.02 15.78 2.51
C LEU A 21 9.00 16.94 2.65
N LEU A 22 9.09 17.53 3.85
CA LEU A 22 10.01 18.64 4.12
C LEU A 22 11.47 18.22 3.96
N SER A 23 11.82 17.05 4.47
CA SER A 23 13.18 16.50 4.38
C SER A 23 13.54 16.15 2.93
N TYR A 24 12.61 15.55 2.18
CA TYR A 24 12.80 15.24 0.77
C TYR A 24 13.05 16.51 -0.03
N TRP A 25 12.24 17.55 0.17
CA TRP A 25 12.39 18.80 -0.57
C TRP A 25 13.74 19.49 -0.31
N TYR A 26 14.25 19.40 0.92
CA TYR A 26 15.55 19.97 1.29
C TYR A 26 16.75 19.16 0.77
N VAL A 27 16.58 17.84 0.60
CA VAL A 27 17.69 16.90 0.42
C VAL A 27 17.68 16.21 -0.96
N LYS A 28 16.61 16.36 -1.77
CA LYS A 28 16.43 15.65 -3.05
C LYS A 28 17.57 15.81 -4.05
N ASP A 29 18.23 16.96 -4.06
CA ASP A 29 19.32 17.27 -5.01
C ASP A 29 20.72 17.00 -4.40
N ARG A 30 20.79 16.42 -3.20
CA ARG A 30 22.03 16.10 -2.49
C ARG A 30 22.35 14.61 -2.54
N SER A 31 23.64 14.28 -2.60
CA SER A 31 24.16 12.93 -2.43
C SER A 31 25.00 12.85 -1.15
N PHE A 32 24.89 11.74 -0.43
CA PHE A 32 25.62 11.51 0.83
C PHE A 32 26.52 10.30 0.70
N VAL A 33 27.76 10.41 1.18
CA VAL A 33 28.65 9.26 1.28
C VAL A 33 28.53 8.71 2.69
N ILE A 34 28.00 7.51 2.83
CA ILE A 34 27.83 6.82 4.11
C ILE A 34 28.56 5.48 4.00
N ALA A 35 29.51 5.22 4.91
CA ALA A 35 30.30 3.99 4.93
C ALA A 35 30.99 3.65 3.59
N GLY A 36 31.44 4.68 2.85
CA GLY A 36 32.12 4.52 1.56
C GLY A 36 31.19 4.29 0.36
N GLN A 37 29.87 4.29 0.55
CA GLN A 37 28.87 4.17 -0.51
C GLN A 37 28.12 5.49 -0.72
N THR A 38 27.89 5.86 -1.98
CA THR A 38 27.11 7.05 -2.32
C THR A 38 25.62 6.71 -2.33
N TYR A 39 24.86 7.40 -1.48
CA TYR A 39 23.41 7.32 -1.43
C TYR A 39 22.80 8.61 -1.97
N SER A 40 21.73 8.48 -2.74
CA SER A 40 20.90 9.62 -3.11
C SER A 40 20.18 10.16 -1.87
N GLY A 41 19.94 11.47 -1.84
CA GLY A 41 19.17 12.11 -0.78
C GLY A 41 17.79 11.49 -0.60
N PHE A 42 17.19 10.97 -1.67
CA PHE A 42 15.94 10.21 -1.63
C PHE A 42 16.03 8.96 -0.74
N ILE A 43 17.11 8.18 -0.83
CA ILE A 43 17.27 6.94 -0.06
C ILE A 43 17.49 7.24 1.42
N VAL A 44 18.32 8.26 1.72
CA VAL A 44 18.57 8.70 3.10
C VAL A 44 17.27 9.17 3.76
N VAL A 45 16.49 10.00 3.05
CA VAL A 45 15.20 10.49 3.56
C VAL A 45 14.18 9.37 3.69
N THR A 46 14.18 8.40 2.77
CA THR A 46 13.31 7.21 2.87
C THR A 46 13.65 6.38 4.10
N ALA A 47 14.93 6.12 4.37
CA ALA A 47 15.37 5.39 5.56
C ALA A 47 14.97 6.11 6.85
N ALA A 48 15.19 7.43 6.92
CA ALA A 48 14.79 8.25 8.05
C ALA A 48 13.27 8.25 8.24
N PHE A 49 12.49 8.34 7.16
CA PHE A 49 11.04 8.27 7.21
C PHE A 49 10.55 6.93 7.73
N VAL A 50 11.09 5.81 7.27
CA VAL A 50 10.72 4.48 7.78
C VAL A 50 10.94 4.42 9.29
N LEU A 51 12.09 4.92 9.78
CA LEU A 51 12.39 4.95 11.21
C LEU A 51 11.39 5.82 11.99
N VAL A 52 11.16 7.04 11.55
CA VAL A 52 10.21 7.97 12.19
C VAL A 52 8.80 7.41 12.17
N PHE A 53 8.37 6.82 11.04
CA PHE A 53 7.05 6.22 10.90
C PHE A 53 6.85 5.05 11.88
N VAL A 54 7.84 4.16 12.01
CA VAL A 54 7.81 3.06 12.99
C VAL A 54 7.70 3.60 14.40
N LEU A 55 8.49 4.62 14.76
CA LEU A 55 8.44 5.24 16.08
C LEU A 55 7.08 5.90 16.36
N SER A 56 6.48 6.55 15.35
CA SER A 56 5.16 7.16 15.47
C SER A 56 4.05 6.12 15.66
N ILE A 57 4.09 5.01 14.91
CA ILE A 57 3.14 3.90 15.11
C ILE A 57 3.34 3.23 16.47
N LEU A 58 4.59 3.07 16.93
CA LEU A 58 4.89 2.52 18.25
C LEU A 58 4.38 3.43 19.37
N ALA A 59 4.58 4.74 19.26
CA ALA A 59 4.05 5.73 20.18
C ALA A 59 2.52 5.71 20.17
N LEU A 60 1.91 5.65 18.99
CA LEU A 60 0.46 5.54 18.85
C LEU A 60 -0.06 4.29 19.55
N TRP A 61 0.56 3.13 19.33
CA TRP A 61 0.19 1.88 19.99
C TRP A 61 0.32 1.96 21.52
N ARG A 62 1.39 2.59 22.04
CA ARG A 62 1.57 2.80 23.50
C ARG A 62 0.49 3.71 24.09
N LEU A 63 -0.01 4.67 23.32
CA LEU A 63 -1.09 5.55 23.72
C LEU A 63 -2.44 4.81 23.57
N THR A 64 -2.87 4.48 22.36
CA THR A 64 -4.21 3.93 22.09
C THR A 64 -4.39 2.49 22.59
N GLY A 65 -3.31 1.74 22.80
CA GLY A 65 -3.31 0.32 23.16
C GLY A 65 -3.79 -0.60 22.04
N ARG A 66 -4.16 -0.07 20.88
CA ARG A 66 -4.74 -0.78 19.73
C ARG A 66 -4.32 -0.08 18.43
N LEU A 67 -3.94 -0.87 17.43
CA LEU A 67 -3.69 -0.39 16.08
C LEU A 67 -4.85 -0.80 15.18
N SER A 68 -5.29 0.09 14.29
CA SER A 68 -6.29 -0.30 13.29
C SER A 68 -5.66 -1.26 12.26
N PRO A 69 -6.44 -2.18 11.66
CA PRO A 69 -5.94 -3.05 10.61
C PRO A 69 -5.26 -2.29 9.47
N MET A 70 -5.81 -1.13 9.08
CA MET A 70 -5.23 -0.25 8.06
C MET A 70 -3.85 0.30 8.46
N GLN A 71 -3.65 0.66 9.73
CA GLN A 71 -2.35 1.12 10.24
C GLN A 71 -1.30 -0.01 10.22
N ILE A 72 -1.71 -1.24 10.56
CA ILE A 72 -0.82 -2.41 10.52
C ILE A 72 -0.41 -2.70 9.07
N VAL A 73 -1.35 -2.71 8.14
CA VAL A 73 -1.05 -2.92 6.71
C VAL A 73 -0.12 -1.82 6.21
N THR A 74 -0.39 -0.56 6.56
CA THR A 74 0.48 0.56 6.17
C THR A 74 1.89 0.38 6.73
N LEU A 75 2.03 0.00 8.00
CA LEU A 75 3.34 -0.30 8.61
C LEU A 75 4.09 -1.40 7.88
N VAL A 76 3.43 -2.53 7.60
CA VAL A 76 4.05 -3.64 6.87
C VAL A 76 4.48 -3.20 5.47
N VAL A 77 3.63 -2.46 4.75
CA VAL A 77 3.95 -1.96 3.40
C VAL A 77 5.12 -0.97 3.46
N VAL A 78 5.14 -0.03 4.40
CA VAL A 78 6.22 0.95 4.55
C VAL A 78 7.54 0.26 4.90
N LEU A 79 7.52 -0.73 5.79
CA LEU A 79 8.70 -1.51 6.13
C LEU A 79 9.20 -2.34 4.93
N PHE A 80 8.28 -3.01 4.23
CA PHE A 80 8.61 -3.84 3.07
C PHE A 80 9.15 -2.99 1.91
N MET A 81 8.44 -1.95 1.51
CA MET A 81 8.80 -1.06 0.40
C MET A 81 9.97 -0.14 0.73
N GLY A 82 9.97 0.45 1.92
CA GLY A 82 11.03 1.32 2.39
C GLY A 82 12.33 0.54 2.60
N GLY A 83 12.25 -0.65 3.22
CA GLY A 83 13.38 -1.55 3.38
C GLY A 83 13.98 -1.99 2.04
N LEU A 84 13.14 -2.43 1.09
CA LEU A 84 13.62 -2.76 -0.25
C LEU A 84 14.22 -1.56 -0.99
N SER A 85 13.66 -0.37 -0.82
CA SER A 85 14.17 0.85 -1.46
C SER A 85 15.57 1.22 -0.96
N VAL A 86 15.84 1.00 0.33
CA VAL A 86 17.17 1.19 0.92
C VAL A 86 18.12 0.08 0.47
N TRP A 87 17.65 -1.17 0.40
CA TRP A 87 18.46 -2.33 0.04
C TRP A 87 18.94 -2.31 -1.42
N PHE A 88 18.05 -2.00 -2.37
CA PHE A 88 18.37 -2.13 -3.80
C PHE A 88 19.16 -0.97 -4.39
N ASN A 89 19.12 0.24 -3.81
CA ASN A 89 19.94 1.42 -4.20
C ASN A 89 20.19 1.60 -5.72
N ASP A 90 19.22 1.30 -6.58
CA ASP A 90 19.41 1.22 -8.05
C ASP A 90 18.20 1.78 -8.83
N GLU A 91 18.44 2.38 -9.98
CA GLU A 91 17.44 2.92 -10.91
C GLU A 91 16.55 1.83 -11.53
N HIS A 92 17.05 0.61 -11.73
CA HIS A 92 16.26 -0.53 -12.20
C HIS A 92 15.10 -0.87 -11.25
N PHE A 93 15.27 -0.55 -9.97
CA PHE A 93 14.23 -0.73 -8.96
C PHE A 93 12.96 0.08 -9.27
N PHE A 94 13.08 1.18 -10.03
CA PHE A 94 11.93 2.02 -10.38
C PHE A 94 10.86 1.26 -11.19
N LYS A 95 11.27 0.37 -12.10
CA LYS A 95 10.36 -0.43 -12.94
C LYS A 95 9.86 -1.69 -12.25
N MET A 96 10.65 -2.24 -11.32
CA MET A 96 10.29 -3.42 -10.52
C MET A 96 9.33 -3.12 -9.37
N LYS A 97 9.33 -1.87 -8.86
CA LYS A 97 8.46 -1.42 -7.76
C LYS A 97 7.00 -1.87 -7.90
N PRO A 98 6.31 -1.66 -9.05
CA PRO A 98 4.94 -2.13 -9.21
C PRO A 98 4.80 -3.65 -9.10
N THR A 99 5.68 -4.44 -9.73
CA THR A 99 5.64 -5.91 -9.63
C THR A 99 5.70 -6.35 -8.18
N LEU A 100 6.62 -5.79 -7.39
CA LEU A 100 6.82 -6.16 -6.00
C LEU A 100 5.61 -5.82 -5.13
N ILE A 101 4.99 -4.66 -5.35
CA ILE A 101 3.75 -4.26 -4.65
C ILE A 101 2.62 -5.23 -4.99
N TYR A 102 2.40 -5.50 -6.27
CA TYR A 102 1.33 -6.40 -6.71
C TYR A 102 1.56 -7.82 -6.21
N ALA A 103 2.79 -8.32 -6.26
CA ALA A 103 3.15 -9.64 -5.73
C ALA A 103 2.96 -9.71 -4.21
N PHE A 104 3.34 -8.66 -3.47
CA PHE A 104 3.12 -8.59 -2.03
C PHE A 104 1.63 -8.67 -1.67
N PHE A 105 0.78 -7.85 -2.30
CA PHE A 105 -0.66 -7.89 -2.04
C PHE A 105 -1.30 -9.19 -2.51
N ALA A 106 -0.92 -9.72 -3.68
CA ALA A 106 -1.37 -11.02 -4.15
C ALA A 106 -1.02 -12.13 -3.14
N GLY A 107 0.21 -12.14 -2.64
CA GLY A 107 0.68 -13.11 -1.64
C GLY A 107 -0.05 -12.96 -0.31
N ALA A 108 -0.19 -11.73 0.20
CA ALA A 108 -0.89 -11.47 1.46
C ALA A 108 -2.37 -11.90 1.39
N LEU A 109 -3.08 -11.53 0.33
CA LEU A 109 -4.46 -11.96 0.12
C LEU A 109 -4.56 -13.47 -0.12
N GLY A 110 -3.61 -14.05 -0.85
CA GLY A 110 -3.50 -15.49 -1.08
C GLY A 110 -3.35 -16.29 0.22
N VAL A 111 -2.46 -15.85 1.13
CA VAL A 111 -2.30 -16.43 2.46
C VAL A 111 -3.61 -16.34 3.25
N GLY A 112 -4.30 -15.20 3.22
CA GLY A 112 -5.62 -15.06 3.84
C GLY A 112 -6.62 -16.09 3.30
N LEU A 113 -6.69 -16.23 1.97
CA LEU A 113 -7.59 -17.19 1.31
C LEU A 113 -7.29 -18.64 1.69
N LEU A 114 -6.00 -19.02 1.80
CA LEU A 114 -5.59 -20.35 2.25
C LEU A 114 -6.00 -20.64 3.70
N GLN A 115 -6.08 -19.60 4.54
CA GLN A 115 -6.61 -19.69 5.91
C GLN A 115 -8.14 -19.62 5.97
N GLY A 116 -8.83 -19.50 4.84
CA GLY A 116 -10.28 -19.30 4.78
C GLY A 116 -10.73 -17.92 5.28
N LYS A 117 -9.83 -16.93 5.33
CA LYS A 117 -10.09 -15.58 5.85
C LYS A 117 -9.96 -14.54 4.74
N SER A 118 -10.88 -13.58 4.73
CA SER A 118 -10.76 -12.41 3.86
C SER A 118 -9.91 -11.34 4.54
N TYR A 119 -8.64 -11.23 4.17
CA TYR A 119 -7.80 -10.12 4.65
C TYR A 119 -8.29 -8.77 4.14
N LEU A 120 -8.96 -8.75 2.99
CA LEU A 120 -9.61 -7.55 2.49
C LEU A 120 -10.72 -7.08 3.43
N ARG A 121 -11.52 -8.01 3.96
CA ARG A 121 -12.57 -7.71 4.95
C ARG A 121 -11.97 -7.05 6.19
N LEU A 122 -10.88 -7.60 6.74
CA LEU A 122 -10.23 -7.06 7.93
C LEU A 122 -9.83 -5.59 7.78
N VAL A 123 -9.54 -5.14 6.57
CA VAL A 123 -9.08 -3.77 6.29
C VAL A 123 -10.22 -2.85 5.87
N MET A 124 -11.24 -3.38 5.20
CA MET A 124 -12.28 -2.60 4.51
C MET A 124 -13.70 -2.79 5.07
N GLU A 125 -13.91 -3.63 6.08
CA GLU A 125 -15.25 -3.90 6.63
C GLU A 125 -15.98 -2.63 7.12
N ASP A 126 -15.24 -1.67 7.65
CA ASP A 126 -15.80 -0.38 8.10
C ASP A 126 -16.24 0.53 6.94
N THR A 127 -15.72 0.29 5.74
CA THR A 127 -15.93 1.14 4.55
C THR A 127 -16.94 0.59 3.57
N LEU A 128 -17.13 -0.73 3.57
CA LEU A 128 -17.97 -1.42 2.61
C LEU A 128 -18.77 -2.54 3.32
N PRO A 129 -20.07 -2.34 3.53
CA PRO A 129 -20.91 -3.36 4.16
C PRO A 129 -21.19 -4.49 3.14
N LEU A 130 -20.54 -5.64 3.32
CA LEU A 130 -20.63 -6.78 2.41
C LEU A 130 -20.75 -8.09 3.20
N GLN A 131 -21.54 -9.03 2.68
CA GLN A 131 -21.70 -10.36 3.28
C GLN A 131 -20.36 -11.14 3.31
N PRO A 132 -20.15 -12.04 4.28
CA PRO A 132 -18.93 -12.83 4.41
C PRO A 132 -18.53 -13.60 3.13
N GLU A 133 -19.52 -14.14 2.41
CA GLU A 133 -19.33 -14.87 1.15
C GLU A 133 -18.82 -13.94 0.05
N GLY A 134 -19.42 -12.74 -0.05
CA GLY A 134 -18.99 -11.69 -0.97
C GLY A 134 -17.53 -11.30 -0.75
N TRP A 135 -17.11 -11.20 0.50
CA TRP A 135 -15.72 -10.89 0.88
C TRP A 135 -14.73 -11.95 0.39
N MET A 136 -15.06 -13.23 0.50
CA MET A 136 -14.17 -14.31 0.04
C MET A 136 -14.03 -14.31 -1.49
N ILE A 137 -15.14 -14.11 -2.20
CA ILE A 137 -15.12 -14.03 -3.67
C ILE A 137 -14.35 -12.81 -4.13
N LEU A 138 -14.59 -11.65 -3.52
CA LEU A 138 -13.92 -10.40 -3.85
C LEU A 138 -12.41 -10.51 -3.58
N THR A 139 -12.01 -11.05 -2.43
CA THR A 139 -10.60 -11.28 -2.08
C THR A 139 -9.92 -12.19 -3.09
N ARG A 140 -10.57 -13.29 -3.51
CA ARG A 140 -10.03 -14.19 -4.54
C ARG A 140 -9.83 -13.47 -5.87
N ARG A 141 -10.81 -12.69 -6.32
CA ARG A 141 -10.71 -11.94 -7.57
C ARG A 141 -9.63 -10.88 -7.53
N ILE A 142 -9.52 -10.14 -6.43
CA ILE A 142 -8.46 -9.14 -6.25
C ILE A 142 -7.08 -9.80 -6.17
N ALA A 143 -6.94 -10.93 -5.48
CA ALA A 143 -5.67 -11.66 -5.43
C ALA A 143 -5.22 -12.10 -6.83
N VAL A 144 -6.12 -12.71 -7.61
CA VAL A 144 -5.85 -13.10 -9.01
C VAL A 144 -5.51 -11.87 -9.85
N PHE A 145 -6.26 -10.78 -9.70
CA PHE A 145 -6.02 -9.56 -10.44
C PHE A 145 -4.64 -8.95 -10.13
N PHE A 146 -4.22 -8.95 -8.85
CA PHE A 146 -2.86 -8.54 -8.49
C PHE A 146 -1.78 -9.46 -9.08
N VAL A 147 -2.00 -10.78 -9.11
CA VAL A 147 -1.06 -11.70 -9.80
C VAL A 147 -0.95 -11.33 -11.28
N LEU A 148 -2.08 -11.10 -11.96
CA LEU A 148 -2.10 -10.71 -13.37
C LEU A 148 -1.36 -9.38 -13.58
N LEU A 149 -1.56 -8.38 -12.72
CA LEU A 149 -0.83 -7.12 -12.80
C LEU A 149 0.67 -7.29 -12.54
N ALA A 150 1.07 -8.13 -11.58
CA ALA A 150 2.47 -8.43 -11.31
C ALA A 150 3.14 -9.05 -12.54
N VAL A 151 2.54 -10.10 -13.10
CA VAL A 151 3.05 -10.79 -14.29
C VAL A 151 3.08 -9.84 -15.49
N THR A 152 2.00 -9.09 -15.73
CA THR A 152 1.92 -8.17 -16.86
C THR A 152 2.96 -7.06 -16.74
N ASN A 153 3.12 -6.43 -15.58
CA ASN A 153 4.17 -5.42 -15.38
C ASN A 153 5.54 -6.04 -15.64
N GLU A 154 5.83 -7.23 -15.10
CA GLU A 154 7.10 -7.92 -15.28
C GLU A 154 7.43 -8.20 -16.75
N VAL A 155 6.44 -8.64 -17.52
CA VAL A 155 6.58 -8.85 -18.96
C VAL A 155 6.81 -7.53 -19.69
N VAL A 156 6.02 -6.48 -19.37
CA VAL A 156 6.10 -5.20 -20.07
C VAL A 156 7.45 -4.52 -19.85
N TRP A 157 7.92 -4.42 -18.60
CA TRP A 157 9.15 -3.68 -18.33
C TRP A 157 10.42 -4.40 -18.80
N ARG A 158 10.40 -5.74 -18.92
CA ARG A 158 11.53 -6.55 -19.40
C ARG A 158 11.63 -6.61 -20.92
N ASN A 159 10.50 -6.63 -21.64
CA ASN A 159 10.48 -6.91 -23.07
C ASN A 159 10.19 -5.68 -23.95
N PHE A 160 9.71 -4.58 -23.37
CA PHE A 160 9.31 -3.39 -24.12
C PHE A 160 10.12 -2.15 -23.73
N SER A 161 10.02 -1.09 -24.54
CA SER A 161 10.71 0.17 -24.30
C SER A 161 10.19 0.89 -23.05
N THR A 162 10.99 1.80 -22.49
CA THR A 162 10.58 2.62 -21.34
C THR A 162 9.34 3.45 -21.66
N GLU A 163 9.22 3.97 -22.87
CA GLU A 163 8.05 4.74 -23.31
C GLU A 163 6.78 3.88 -23.31
N SER A 164 6.84 2.67 -23.89
CA SER A 164 5.70 1.74 -23.86
C SER A 164 5.31 1.36 -22.43
N TRP A 165 6.29 1.17 -21.54
CA TRP A 165 6.02 0.89 -20.12
C TRP A 165 5.34 2.07 -19.42
N VAL A 166 5.74 3.31 -19.70
CA VAL A 166 5.08 4.51 -19.14
C VAL A 166 3.63 4.59 -19.61
N TRP A 167 3.36 4.38 -20.90
CA TRP A 167 2.00 4.36 -21.44
C TRP A 167 1.17 3.23 -20.87
N PHE A 168 1.74 2.03 -20.74
CA PHE A 168 1.09 0.91 -20.09
C PHE A 168 0.71 1.24 -18.64
N LYS A 169 1.62 1.85 -17.89
CA LYS A 169 1.39 2.24 -16.49
C LYS A 169 0.33 3.33 -16.37
N ALA A 170 0.32 4.32 -17.26
CA ALA A 170 -0.61 5.45 -17.20
C ALA A 170 -2.01 5.08 -17.70
N VAL A 171 -2.08 4.45 -18.88
CA VAL A 171 -3.36 4.19 -19.58
C VAL A 171 -3.78 2.73 -19.42
N GLY A 172 -2.86 1.79 -19.68
CA GLY A 172 -3.15 0.35 -19.62
C GLY A 172 -3.63 -0.09 -18.24
N LEU A 173 -2.94 0.32 -17.18
CA LEU A 173 -3.32 0.02 -15.80
C LEU A 173 -4.66 0.66 -15.43
N THR A 174 -4.87 1.92 -15.82
CA THR A 174 -6.13 2.64 -15.54
C THR A 174 -7.31 1.94 -16.20
N LEU A 175 -7.16 1.54 -17.47
CA LEU A 175 -8.18 0.79 -18.19
C LEU A 175 -8.42 -0.59 -17.55
N ALA A 176 -7.36 -1.30 -17.18
CA ALA A 176 -7.46 -2.59 -16.49
C ALA A 176 -8.21 -2.45 -15.16
N MET A 177 -7.96 -1.39 -14.40
CA MET A 177 -8.67 -1.11 -13.16
C MET A 177 -10.14 -0.80 -13.38
N PHE A 178 -10.45 0.01 -14.39
CA PHE A 178 -11.84 0.31 -14.74
C PHE A 178 -12.61 -0.96 -15.14
N LEU A 179 -12.05 -1.78 -16.03
CA LEU A 179 -12.65 -3.05 -16.44
C LEU A 179 -12.81 -4.00 -15.25
N PHE A 180 -11.80 -4.08 -14.38
CA PHE A 180 -11.89 -4.89 -13.17
C PHE A 180 -13.04 -4.44 -12.27
N LEU A 181 -13.19 -3.13 -12.03
CA LEU A 181 -14.29 -2.59 -11.22
C LEU A 181 -15.66 -2.93 -11.82
N LEU A 182 -15.83 -2.82 -13.14
CA LEU A 182 -17.07 -3.24 -13.81
C LEU A 182 -17.40 -4.71 -13.54
N THR A 183 -16.41 -5.60 -13.55
CA THR A 183 -16.63 -7.01 -13.22
C THR A 183 -16.95 -7.27 -11.74
N GLN A 184 -16.61 -6.34 -10.84
CA GLN A 184 -16.95 -6.40 -9.42
C GLN A 184 -18.30 -5.80 -9.08
N ALA A 185 -18.84 -4.89 -9.90
CA ALA A 185 -20.13 -4.23 -9.66
C ALA A 185 -21.25 -5.22 -9.32
N ARG A 186 -21.32 -6.36 -10.03
CA ARG A 186 -22.32 -7.41 -9.77
C ARG A 186 -22.16 -8.11 -8.41
N ILE A 187 -20.93 -8.24 -7.89
CA ILE A 187 -20.71 -8.79 -6.54
C ILE A 187 -21.17 -7.79 -5.50
N LEU A 188 -20.79 -6.53 -5.68
CA LEU A 188 -21.13 -5.46 -4.74
C LEU A 188 -22.64 -5.30 -4.60
N THR A 189 -23.40 -5.39 -5.69
CA THR A 189 -24.86 -5.35 -5.63
C THR A 189 -25.48 -6.62 -5.07
N ARG A 190 -24.93 -7.80 -5.39
CA ARG A 190 -25.51 -9.08 -4.96
C ARG A 190 -25.26 -9.42 -3.49
N TYR A 191 -24.09 -9.04 -2.97
CA TYR A 191 -23.65 -9.34 -1.61
C TYR A 191 -23.55 -8.09 -0.73
N GLY A 192 -23.90 -6.92 -1.27
CA GLY A 192 -24.01 -5.68 -0.51
C GLY A 192 -25.05 -5.84 0.57
N ILE A 193 -24.71 -5.38 1.77
CA ILE A 193 -25.68 -5.26 2.85
C ILE A 193 -26.24 -3.85 2.72
N GLU A 194 -27.53 -3.73 2.43
CA GLU A 194 -28.23 -2.45 2.49
C GLU A 194 -28.17 -1.98 3.95
N THR A 195 -27.32 -1.00 4.23
CA THR A 195 -27.45 -0.22 5.45
C THR A 195 -28.79 0.51 5.31
N PRO A 196 -29.71 0.42 6.29
CA PRO A 196 -30.93 1.19 6.24
C PRO A 196 -30.53 2.64 6.02
N GLU A 197 -30.95 3.22 4.89
CA GLU A 197 -30.78 4.66 4.67
C GLU A 197 -31.30 5.37 5.90
N GLU A 198 -30.42 6.10 6.58
CA GLU A 198 -30.83 7.13 7.50
C GLU A 198 -31.52 8.17 6.62
N LYS A 199 -32.85 8.00 6.45
CA LYS A 199 -33.70 8.91 5.71
C LYS A 199 -33.43 10.33 6.22
N PRO A 200 -33.25 11.31 5.33
CA PRO A 200 -32.97 12.70 5.70
C PRO A 200 -34.07 13.31 6.57
#